data_AF-A0A972M7H6-F1
#
_entry.id   AF-A0A972M7H6-F1
#
_cell.length_a   1.000
_cell.length_b   1.000
_cell.length_c   1.000
_cell.angle_alpha   90.00
_cell.angle_beta   90.00
_cell.angle_gamma   90.00
#
_symmetry.space_group_name_H-M   'P 1'
#
loop_
_entity.id
_entity.type
_entity.pdbx_description
1 polymer ?
#
loop_
_entity_poly.entity_id
_entity_poly.type
_entity_poly.pdbx_seq_one_letter_code
_entity_poly.pdbx_strand_id
1 'polypeptide(L)'
;MNRRRRLTGVVVSDKMQKTVVVKVRRTFRHPLYKKVVHRDKKYKAHDELGARVGDVVVIVESRPISKTKRWVVQQILKRAGEAAREQDMVVEEEVAALEGTGAEPEAEAQPEAATEVDAEAGEA
;
A
#
# COMPACT_ATOMS: atom_id res chain seq x y z
N MET A 1 -23.31 -22.39 8.28
CA MET A 1 -22.59 -21.15 8.67
C MET A 1 -21.32 -21.50 9.45
N ASN A 2 -20.16 -21.02 9.01
CA ASN A 2 -18.88 -21.34 9.62
C ASN A 2 -18.62 -20.40 10.82
N ARG A 3 -18.71 -20.91 12.06
CA ARG A 3 -18.67 -20.13 13.33
C ARG A 3 -17.25 -19.93 13.89
N ARG A 4 -16.21 -20.25 13.12
CA ARG A 4 -14.81 -20.17 13.58
C ARG A 4 -14.38 -18.72 13.84
N ARG A 5 -13.74 -18.48 14.98
CA ARG A 5 -13.26 -17.15 15.35
C ARG A 5 -12.11 -16.73 14.43
N ARG A 6 -12.17 -15.50 13.93
CA ARG A 6 -11.09 -14.85 13.17
C ARG A 6 -10.48 -13.74 13.98
N LEU A 7 -9.16 -13.62 13.98
CA LEU A 7 -8.42 -12.55 14.63
C LEU A 7 -7.43 -11.96 13.64
N THR A 8 -7.21 -10.65 13.73
CA THR A 8 -6.19 -9.95 12.93
C THR A 8 -5.03 -9.57 13.84
N GLY A 9 -3.80 -9.73 13.37
CA GLY A 9 -2.61 -9.38 14.14
C GLY A 9 -1.36 -9.23 13.28
N VAL A 10 -0.26 -8.86 13.93
CA VAL A 10 1.04 -8.65 13.28
C VAL A 10 1.96 -9.82 13.59
N VAL A 11 2.69 -10.29 12.59
CA VAL A 11 3.71 -11.33 12.76
C VAL A 11 4.94 -10.76 13.46
N VAL A 12 5.30 -11.35 14.60
CA VAL A 12 6.47 -10.93 15.40
C VAL A 12 7.67 -11.82 15.14
N SER A 13 7.47 -13.10 14.80
CA SER A 13 8.56 -14.04 14.57
C SER A 13 8.14 -15.18 13.65
N ASP A 14 9.01 -15.50 12.69
CA ASP A 14 8.91 -16.59 11.72
C ASP A 14 10.04 -17.63 11.86
N LYS A 15 10.80 -17.60 12.97
CA LYS A 15 12.00 -18.44 13.16
C LYS A 15 11.73 -19.94 13.21
N MET A 16 10.47 -20.36 13.27
CA MET A 16 10.06 -21.76 13.39
C MET A 16 9.55 -22.28 12.04
N GLN A 17 9.81 -23.56 11.77
CA GLN A 17 9.31 -24.22 10.56
C GLN A 17 7.77 -24.26 10.53
N LYS A 18 7.18 -23.81 9.42
CA LYS A 18 5.71 -23.79 9.15
C LYS A 18 4.89 -23.17 10.29
N THR A 19 5.48 -22.24 11.05
CA THR A 19 4.87 -21.68 12.25
C THR A 19 5.28 -20.23 12.43
N VAL A 20 4.28 -19.37 12.60
CA VAL A 20 4.50 -17.95 12.90
C VAL A 20 3.92 -17.57 14.26
N VAL A 21 4.55 -16.62 14.93
CA VAL A 21 4.05 -16.02 16.17
C VAL A 21 3.36 -14.71 15.84
N VAL A 22 2.04 -14.70 16.00
CA VAL A 22 1.19 -13.54 15.72
C VAL A 22 0.82 -12.83 17.02
N LYS A 23 1.05 -11.53 17.09
CA LYS A 23 0.63 -10.67 18.20
C LYS A 23 -0.73 -10.04 17.85
N VAL A 24 -1.74 -10.35 18.65
CA VAL A 24 -3.09 -9.79 18.54
C VAL A 24 -3.30 -8.82 19.70
N ARG A 25 -3.61 -7.57 19.39
CA ARG A 25 -3.99 -6.54 20.35
C ARG A 25 -5.50 -6.53 20.49
N ARG A 26 -6.01 -6.57 21.72
CA ARG A 26 -7.42 -6.28 22.01
C ARG A 26 -7.53 -5.02 22.86
N THR A 27 -8.54 -4.23 22.57
CA THR A 27 -8.90 -3.05 23.34
C THR A 27 -10.13 -3.37 24.17
N PHE A 28 -10.09 -3.08 25.47
CA PHE A 28 -11.23 -3.26 26.36
C PHE A 28 -11.27 -2.12 27.38
N ARG A 29 -12.45 -1.84 27.92
CA ARG A 29 -12.59 -0.87 29.01
C ARG A 29 -12.36 -1.59 30.34
N HIS A 30 -11.55 -1.01 31.21
CA HIS A 30 -11.40 -1.54 32.56
C HIS A 30 -12.76 -1.53 33.27
N PRO A 31 -13.19 -2.63 33.92
CA PRO A 31 -14.57 -2.75 34.43
C PRO A 31 -14.91 -1.68 35.47
N LEU A 32 -13.98 -1.38 36.39
CA LEU A 32 -14.18 -0.38 37.45
C LEU A 32 -13.95 1.05 36.94
N TYR A 33 -12.73 1.35 36.48
CA TYR A 33 -12.34 2.71 36.07
C TYR A 33 -12.83 3.17 34.69
N LYS A 34 -13.43 2.29 33.87
CA LYS A 34 -13.90 2.57 32.49
C LYS A 34 -12.87 3.14 31.50
N LYS A 35 -11.60 3.27 31.90
CA LYS A 35 -10.45 3.64 31.07
C LYS A 35 -10.23 2.61 29.96
N VAL A 36 -9.93 3.08 28.75
CA VAL A 36 -9.60 2.22 27.61
C VAL A 36 -8.18 1.67 27.81
N VAL A 37 -8.06 0.34 27.87
CA VAL A 37 -6.79 -0.36 28.07
C VAL A 37 -6.58 -1.34 26.93
N HIS A 38 -5.31 -1.52 26.54
CA HIS A 38 -4.91 -2.47 25.52
C HIS A 38 -4.21 -3.68 26.17
N ARG A 39 -4.53 -4.89 25.69
CA ARG A 39 -3.83 -6.11 26.08
C ARG A 39 -3.43 -6.88 24.83
N ASP A 40 -2.18 -7.30 24.82
CA ASP A 40 -1.61 -8.08 23.73
C ASP A 40 -1.54 -9.56 24.11
N LYS A 41 -1.87 -10.44 23.16
CA LYS A 41 -1.67 -11.89 23.30
C LYS A 41 -0.96 -12.44 22.07
N LYS A 42 0.01 -13.31 22.30
CA LYS A 42 0.76 -14.01 21.26
C LYS A 42 0.09 -15.36 20.96
N TYR A 43 -0.07 -15.67 19.68
CA TYR A 43 -0.66 -16.90 19.18
C TYR A 43 0.34 -17.60 18.26
N LYS A 44 0.49 -18.92 18.40
CA LYS A 44 1.25 -19.72 17.45
C LYS A 44 0.29 -20.19 16.36
N ALA A 45 0.50 -19.69 15.15
CA ALA A 45 -0.29 -20.04 13.98
C ALA A 45 0.49 -20.99 13.07
N HIS A 46 -0.21 -21.92 12.45
CA HIS A 46 0.30 -22.73 11.35
C HIS A 46 0.23 -21.92 10.07
N ASP A 47 1.33 -21.90 9.35
CA ASP A 47 1.49 -21.12 8.13
C ASP A 47 2.03 -21.99 6.99
N GLU A 48 1.37 -21.88 5.85
CA GLU A 48 1.72 -22.50 4.57
C GLU A 48 1.89 -21.45 3.46
N LEU A 49 1.51 -20.20 3.74
CA LEU A 49 1.50 -19.09 2.77
C LEU A 49 2.83 -18.31 2.80
N GLY A 50 3.66 -18.51 3.82
CA GLY A 50 4.98 -17.89 3.93
C GLY A 50 4.92 -16.44 4.43
N ALA A 51 4.19 -16.20 5.52
CA ALA A 51 4.11 -14.91 6.19
C ALA A 51 5.45 -14.54 6.85
N ARG A 52 5.89 -13.29 6.63
CA ARG A 52 7.15 -12.76 7.14
C ARG A 52 6.93 -11.88 8.36
N VAL A 53 8.02 -11.58 9.06
CA VAL A 53 7.99 -10.63 10.18
C VAL A 53 7.51 -9.26 9.70
N GLY A 54 6.57 -8.65 10.44
CA GLY A 54 5.97 -7.35 10.12
C GLY A 54 4.67 -7.43 9.31
N ASP A 55 4.32 -8.59 8.76
CA ASP A 55 3.09 -8.75 7.98
C ASP A 55 1.84 -8.67 8.87
N VAL A 56 0.77 -8.08 8.32
CA VAL A 56 -0.57 -8.09 8.95
C VAL A 56 -1.34 -9.28 8.42
N VAL A 57 -1.72 -10.19 9.31
CA VAL A 57 -2.34 -11.47 8.95
C VAL A 57 -3.67 -11.70 9.65
N VAL A 58 -4.57 -12.40 8.99
CA VAL A 58 -5.81 -12.94 9.56
C VAL A 58 -5.59 -14.40 9.94
N ILE A 59 -5.79 -14.72 11.21
CA ILE A 59 -5.72 -16.08 11.76
C ILE A 59 -7.11 -16.60 12.10
N VAL A 60 -7.32 -17.89 11.89
CA VAL A 60 -8.57 -18.60 12.16
C VAL A 60 -8.33 -19.72 13.14
N GLU A 61 -9.29 -19.92 14.04
CA GLU A 61 -9.28 -21.05 14.97
C GLU A 61 -9.36 -22.39 14.22
N SER A 62 -8.48 -23.33 14.58
CA SER A 62 -8.39 -24.64 13.94
C SER A 62 -8.39 -25.77 14.98
N ARG A 63 -8.50 -27.01 14.48
CA ARG A 63 -8.18 -28.17 15.30
C ARG A 63 -6.73 -28.05 15.82
N PRO A 64 -6.40 -28.64 16.98
CA PRO A 64 -5.03 -28.66 17.46
C PRO A 64 -4.09 -29.27 16.40
N ILE A 65 -3.06 -28.51 16.02
CA ILE A 65 -2.00 -28.96 15.10
C ILE A 65 -0.79 -29.42 15.90
N SER A 66 -0.55 -28.77 17.06
CA SER A 66 0.43 -29.20 18.05
C SER A 66 -0.05 -28.88 19.46
N LYS A 67 0.80 -29.10 20.47
CA LYS A 67 0.53 -28.74 21.87
C LYS A 67 0.06 -27.28 22.05
N THR A 68 0.63 -26.35 21.29
CA THR A 68 0.33 -24.90 21.42
C THR A 68 -0.27 -24.28 20.15
N LYS A 69 -0.10 -24.90 18.98
CA LYS A 69 -0.62 -24.39 17.70
C LYS A 69 -2.08 -24.80 17.51
N ARG A 70 -3.00 -23.82 17.57
CA ARG A 70 -4.47 -23.98 17.42
C ARG A 70 -5.08 -22.95 16.47
N TRP A 71 -4.22 -22.28 15.71
CA TRP A 71 -4.58 -21.20 14.80
C TRP A 71 -3.93 -21.49 13.44
N VAL A 72 -4.60 -21.11 12.37
CA VAL A 72 -4.09 -21.21 10.99
C VAL A 72 -4.13 -19.83 10.36
N VAL A 73 -3.08 -19.46 9.63
CA VAL A 73 -3.07 -18.24 8.81
C VAL A 73 -3.99 -18.45 7.62
N GLN A 74 -5.02 -17.61 7.49
CA GLN A 74 -5.97 -17.67 6.38
C GLN A 74 -5.58 -16.73 5.24
N GLN A 75 -5.19 -15.51 5.58
CA GLN A 75 -4.91 -14.46 4.59
C GLN A 75 -3.84 -13.49 5.13
N ILE A 76 -2.97 -13.04 4.24
CA ILE A 76 -2.04 -11.93 4.47
C ILE A 76 -2.72 -10.67 3.91
N LEU A 77 -2.95 -9.67 4.76
CA LEU A 77 -3.63 -8.42 4.37
C LEU A 77 -2.65 -7.38 3.85
N LYS A 78 -1.50 -7.23 4.52
CA LYS A 78 -0.46 -6.27 4.16
C LYS A 78 0.89 -6.95 4.30
N ARG A 79 1.69 -6.92 3.24
CA ARG A 79 3.10 -7.32 3.29
C ARG A 79 3.94 -6.13 3.75
N ALA A 80 4.93 -6.40 4.60
CA ALA A 80 5.83 -5.37 5.11
C ALA A 80 6.53 -4.55 4.01
N GLY A 81 6.79 -5.15 2.84
CA GLY A 81 7.48 -4.50 1.72
C GLY A 81 6.60 -3.77 0.71
N GLU A 82 5.27 -3.93 0.74
CA GLU A 82 4.37 -3.27 -0.24
C GLU A 82 4.04 -1.83 0.16
N ALA A 83 4.00 -1.53 1.46
CA ALA A 83 3.69 -0.18 1.96
C ALA A 83 4.74 0.89 1.58
N ALA A 84 5.95 0.48 1.18
CA ALA A 84 6.97 1.40 0.68
C ALA A 84 6.75 1.77 -0.80
N ARG A 85 6.25 0.84 -1.63
CA ARG A 85 6.10 1.06 -3.09
C ARG A 85 4.94 1.97 -3.45
N GLU A 86 3.90 1.98 -2.63
CA GLU A 86 2.76 2.87 -2.82
C GLU A 86 3.13 4.34 -2.57
N GLN A 87 4.22 4.61 -1.84
CA GLN A 87 4.68 5.98 -1.58
C GLN A 87 5.58 6.51 -2.70
N ASP A 88 6.29 5.63 -3.42
CA ASP A 88 7.17 6.02 -4.52
C ASP A 88 6.37 6.42 -5.79
N MET A 89 5.16 5.86 -6.02
CA MET A 89 4.34 6.20 -7.20
C MET A 89 3.60 7.54 -7.08
N VAL A 90 3.28 8.00 -5.85
CA VAL A 90 2.57 9.27 -5.65
C VAL A 90 3.53 10.47 -5.73
N VAL A 91 4.81 10.26 -5.40
CA VAL A 91 5.83 11.31 -5.48
C VAL A 91 6.09 11.71 -6.93
N GLU A 92 6.12 10.77 -7.87
CA GLU A 92 6.33 11.07 -9.31
C GLU A 92 5.16 11.86 -9.93
N GLU A 93 3.92 11.60 -9.51
CA GLU A 93 2.74 12.31 -10.01
C GLU A 93 2.66 13.76 -9.47
N GLU A 94 3.12 14.00 -8.24
CA GLU A 94 3.17 15.35 -7.64
C GLU A 94 4.35 16.20 -8.12
N VAL A 95 5.53 15.62 -8.41
CA VAL A 95 6.66 16.42 -8.95
C VAL A 95 6.43 16.86 -10.40
N ALA A 96 5.70 16.07 -11.21
CA ALA A 96 5.34 16.44 -12.58
C ALA A 96 4.33 17.61 -12.65
N ALA A 97 3.54 17.83 -11.59
CA ALA A 97 2.57 18.93 -11.51
C ALA A 97 3.19 20.27 -11.06
N LEU A 98 4.40 20.26 -10.50
CA LEU A 98 5.11 21.45 -10.01
C LEU A 98 6.11 22.03 -11.03
N GLU A 99 6.52 21.27 -12.05
CA GLU A 99 7.32 21.77 -13.20
C GLU A 99 6.42 22.20 -14.38
N GLY A 100 5.18 22.61 -14.09
CA GLY A 100 4.15 22.97 -15.06
C GLY A 100 3.69 24.42 -14.99
N THR A 101 4.56 25.38 -14.63
CA THR A 101 4.25 26.82 -14.80
C THR A 101 5.48 27.60 -15.25
N GLY A 102 5.81 27.48 -16.54
CA GLY A 102 6.59 28.47 -17.28
C GLY A 102 5.70 29.03 -18.38
N ALA A 103 5.01 30.11 -18.09
CA ALA A 103 4.28 30.88 -19.09
C ALA A 103 5.28 31.67 -19.95
N GLU A 104 5.24 31.46 -21.26
CA GLU A 104 5.66 32.48 -22.22
C GLU A 104 4.43 32.90 -23.03
N PRO A 105 3.95 34.15 -22.87
CA PRO A 105 3.12 34.80 -23.86
C PRO A 105 3.97 35.83 -24.60
N GLU A 106 4.31 35.56 -25.85
CA GLU A 106 4.58 36.63 -26.82
C GLU A 106 3.71 36.43 -28.06
N ALA A 107 3.13 37.54 -28.46
CA ALA A 107 2.11 37.72 -29.48
C ALA A 107 2.73 38.13 -30.83
N GLU A 108 1.85 38.22 -31.84
CA GLU A 108 2.00 38.89 -33.15
C GLU A 108 2.74 38.09 -34.25
N ALA A 109 2.01 37.58 -35.26
CA ALA A 109 1.71 38.21 -36.58
C ALA A 109 2.93 38.11 -37.54
N GLN A 110 2.87 37.60 -38.78
CA GLN A 110 1.87 37.68 -39.86
C GLN A 110 2.01 36.47 -40.83
N PRO A 111 0.98 36.13 -41.64
CA PRO A 111 1.11 35.20 -42.76
C PRO A 111 1.37 35.96 -44.08
N GLU A 112 2.50 35.71 -44.73
CA GLU A 112 2.76 36.22 -46.08
C GLU A 112 2.99 35.05 -47.05
N ALA A 113 1.92 34.70 -47.76
CA ALA A 113 1.97 33.92 -48.98
C ALA A 113 1.09 34.64 -50.01
N ALA A 114 1.71 35.37 -50.95
CA ALA A 114 1.15 35.65 -52.27
C ALA A 114 2.23 36.25 -53.18
N THR A 115 2.31 35.66 -54.37
CA THR A 115 3.11 36.03 -55.54
C THR A 115 2.33 37.00 -56.45
N GLU A 116 2.97 38.05 -56.96
CA GLU A 116 2.69 38.79 -58.21
C GLU A 116 4.09 39.31 -58.65
N VAL A 117 4.77 38.93 -59.74
CA VAL A 117 4.45 38.89 -61.18
C VAL A 117 3.61 40.07 -61.64
N ASP A 118 4.26 41.19 -61.99
CA ASP A 118 4.07 41.86 -63.29
C ASP A 118 5.08 43.01 -63.54
N ALA A 119 5.21 43.37 -64.83
CA ALA A 119 5.78 44.61 -65.41
C ALA A 119 7.32 44.85 -65.37
N GLU A 120 8.02 45.33 -66.40
CA GLU A 120 7.77 45.72 -67.80
C GLU A 120 9.15 46.11 -68.41
N ALA A 121 9.25 46.13 -69.75
CA ALA A 121 10.19 46.83 -70.67
C ALA A 121 11.50 47.48 -70.11
N GLY A 122 12.67 47.37 -70.76
CA GLY A 122 12.97 47.86 -72.11
C GLY A 122 13.77 49.17 -72.06
N GLU A 123 14.81 49.30 -72.91
CA GLU A 123 15.74 50.46 -73.11
C GLU A 123 16.78 50.75 -71.99
N ALA A 124 18.06 51.04 -72.25
CA ALA A 124 18.80 51.44 -73.44
C ALA A 124 20.27 50.96 -73.40
#